data_AF-A0A377PI25-F1
#
_entry.id   AF-A0A377PI25-F1
#
_cell.length_a   1.000
_cell.length_b   1.000
_cell.length_c   1.000
_cell.angle_alpha   90.00
_cell.angle_beta   90.00
_cell.angle_gamma   90.00
#
_symmetry.space_group_name_H-M   'P 1'
#
loop_
_entity.id
_entity.type
_entity.pdbx_description
1 polymer ?
#
loop_
_entity_poly.entity_id
_entity_poly.type
_entity_poly.pdbx_seq_one_letter_code
_entity_poly.pdbx_strand_id
1 'polypeptide(L)'
;MNKVWLSMLFAVGLGLPFFSGLMSEAQAGNVGVIRFVGSIVEDACDVGIDKNRIKTRCDNGGRTATVSHPISQIGTAPVDLPISVGTSQLNWINSKHTLGVLTINYH
;
A
#
# COMPACT_ATOMS: atom_id res chain seq x y z
N MET A 1 -8.13 -36.85 -80.31
CA MET A 1 -7.88 -36.01 -79.12
C MET A 1 -8.21 -36.82 -77.87
N ASN A 2 -7.19 -37.29 -77.15
CA ASN A 2 -7.33 -38.17 -75.98
C ASN A 2 -7.14 -37.40 -74.67
N LYS A 3 -8.06 -37.64 -73.73
CA LYS A 3 -8.18 -37.08 -72.36
C LYS A 3 -6.93 -37.15 -71.46
N VAL A 4 -5.85 -37.75 -71.93
CA VAL A 4 -4.60 -37.98 -71.18
C VAL A 4 -3.80 -36.67 -71.02
N TRP A 5 -3.87 -35.77 -72.01
CA TRP A 5 -3.13 -34.50 -71.99
C TRP A 5 -3.69 -33.48 -70.99
N LEU A 6 -4.99 -33.55 -70.68
CA LEU A 6 -5.65 -32.68 -69.68
C LEU A 6 -5.34 -33.10 -68.24
N SER A 7 -4.85 -34.33 -68.05
CA SER A 7 -4.52 -34.87 -66.73
C SER A 7 -3.08 -34.57 -66.29
N MET A 8 -2.18 -34.23 -67.23
CA MET A 8 -0.79 -33.85 -66.91
C MET A 8 -0.65 -32.38 -66.47
N LEU A 9 -1.59 -31.50 -66.84
CA LEU A 9 -1.61 -30.10 -66.40
C LEU A 9 -2.18 -29.92 -64.98
N PHE A 10 -2.86 -30.92 -64.43
CA PHE A 10 -3.35 -30.90 -63.05
C PHE A 10 -2.30 -31.36 -62.02
N ALA A 11 -1.20 -31.98 -62.46
CA ALA A 11 -0.22 -32.60 -61.55
C ALA A 11 0.94 -31.68 -61.12
N VAL A 12 1.09 -30.49 -61.73
CA VAL A 12 2.27 -29.62 -61.52
C VAL A 12 1.92 -28.24 -60.94
N GLY A 13 0.64 -27.84 -60.94
CA GLY A 13 0.22 -26.47 -60.56
C GLY A 13 -0.35 -26.26 -59.16
N LEU A 14 -0.60 -27.31 -58.36
CA LEU A 14 -1.43 -27.22 -57.14
C LEU A 14 -0.84 -27.90 -55.88
N GLY A 15 0.46 -28.23 -55.88
CA GLY A 15 1.10 -28.92 -54.73
C GLY A 15 2.10 -28.09 -53.91
N LEU A 16 2.42 -26.87 -54.33
CA LEU A 16 3.37 -25.96 -53.65
C LEU A 16 2.67 -24.63 -53.38
N PRO A 17 1.78 -24.56 -52.39
CA PRO A 17 2.11 -23.76 -51.21
C PRO A 17 1.46 -24.34 -49.94
N PHE A 18 1.95 -25.47 -49.44
CA PHE A 18 1.53 -26.01 -48.13
C PHE A 18 2.66 -26.00 -47.10
N PHE A 19 3.61 -25.06 -47.23
CA PHE A 19 4.77 -24.96 -46.33
C PHE A 19 5.04 -23.55 -45.81
N SER A 20 3.98 -22.75 -45.63
CA SER A 20 4.07 -21.39 -45.05
C SER A 20 3.29 -21.27 -43.73
N GLY A 21 3.31 -22.31 -42.89
CA GLY A 21 2.53 -22.36 -41.64
C GLY A 21 3.32 -22.70 -40.38
N LEU A 22 4.64 -22.89 -40.45
CA LEU A 22 5.47 -23.22 -39.28
C LEU A 22 6.33 -22.03 -38.85
N MET A 23 5.70 -20.87 -38.65
CA MET A 23 6.28 -19.89 -37.75
C MET A 23 5.71 -20.20 -36.38
N SER A 24 6.43 -20.99 -35.60
CA SER A 24 6.17 -21.05 -34.16
C SER A 24 6.41 -19.63 -33.67
N GLU A 25 5.36 -18.92 -33.26
CA GLU A 25 5.54 -17.68 -32.51
C GLU A 25 6.45 -18.04 -31.34
N ALA A 26 7.69 -17.57 -31.38
CA ALA A 26 8.57 -17.63 -30.24
C ALA A 26 7.92 -16.71 -29.21
N GLN A 27 7.05 -17.28 -28.39
CA GLN A 27 6.61 -16.68 -27.15
C GLN A 27 7.89 -16.52 -26.35
N ALA A 28 8.49 -15.33 -26.44
CA ALA A 28 9.54 -14.90 -25.55
C ALA A 28 8.89 -14.85 -24.16
N GLY A 29 8.82 -16.02 -23.51
CA GLY A 29 8.35 -16.18 -22.16
C GLY A 29 9.38 -15.53 -21.25
N ASN A 30 9.29 -14.22 -21.08
CA ASN A 30 9.93 -13.53 -19.97
C ASN A 30 9.24 -14.00 -18.69
N VAL A 31 9.64 -15.18 -18.22
CA VAL A 31 9.16 -15.78 -16.97
C VAL A 31 10.09 -15.32 -15.87
N GLY A 32 9.53 -14.60 -14.91
CA GLY A 32 10.23 -14.11 -13.72
C GLY A 32 9.31 -14.16 -12.50
N VAL A 33 9.89 -14.10 -11.30
CA VAL A 33 9.12 -14.09 -10.05
C VAL A 33 9.06 -12.67 -9.52
N ILE A 34 7.85 -12.14 -9.34
CA ILE A 34 7.63 -10.89 -8.60
C ILE A 34 7.27 -11.26 -7.16
N ARG A 35 8.03 -10.74 -6.19
CA ARG A 35 7.74 -10.88 -4.77
C ARG A 35 7.30 -9.53 -4.21
N PHE A 36 6.06 -9.46 -3.74
CA PHE A 36 5.57 -8.33 -2.97
C PHE A 36 5.73 -8.66 -1.48
N VAL A 37 6.31 -7.72 -0.74
CA VAL A 37 6.50 -7.81 0.71
C VAL A 37 6.01 -6.52 1.35
N GLY A 38 5.30 -6.65 2.46
CA GLY A 38 4.74 -5.54 3.20
C GLY A 38 3.99 -6.03 4.43
N SER A 39 3.55 -5.08 5.24
CA SER A 39 2.75 -5.30 6.44
C SER A 39 1.63 -4.28 6.50
N ILE A 40 0.47 -4.70 7.00
CA ILE A 40 -0.58 -3.79 7.43
C ILE A 40 -0.40 -3.63 8.93
N VAL A 41 -0.09 -2.41 9.36
CA VAL A 41 0.11 -2.04 10.76
C VAL A 41 -0.94 -0.99 11.14
N GLU A 42 -1.22 -0.90 12.43
CA GLU A 42 -2.04 0.17 12.97
C GLU A 42 -1.27 1.49 12.89
N ASP A 43 -1.97 2.58 12.59
CA ASP A 43 -1.36 3.91 12.50
C ASP A 43 -1.11 4.48 13.90
N ALA A 44 -0.23 5.49 13.98
CA ALA A 44 -0.09 6.29 15.18
C ALA A 44 -1.39 7.04 15.50
N CYS A 45 -1.60 7.41 16.76
CA CYS A 45 -2.68 8.29 17.14
C CYS A 45 -2.57 9.67 16.48
N ASP A 46 -3.69 10.16 15.95
CA ASP A 46 -3.86 11.53 15.50
C ASP A 46 -3.84 12.49 16.70
N VAL A 47 -2.99 13.50 16.63
CA VAL A 47 -2.90 14.55 17.66
C VAL A 47 -3.19 15.92 17.07
N GLY A 48 -4.10 16.65 17.70
CA GLY A 48 -4.43 18.03 17.37
C GLY A 48 -4.50 18.92 18.61
N ILE A 49 -4.29 20.22 18.41
CA ILE A 49 -4.48 21.22 19.45
C ILE A 49 -5.77 21.99 19.13
N ASP A 50 -6.69 22.02 20.09
CA ASP A 50 -7.89 22.85 20.03
C ASP A 50 -7.88 23.82 21.23
N LYS A 51 -7.65 25.10 20.94
CA LYS A 51 -7.45 26.16 21.92
C LYS A 51 -6.35 25.80 22.93
N ASN A 52 -6.71 25.51 24.18
CA ASN A 52 -5.78 25.17 25.26
C ASN A 52 -5.87 23.69 25.66
N ARG A 53 -6.27 22.83 24.72
CA ARG A 53 -6.42 21.39 24.93
C ARG A 53 -5.72 20.63 23.83
N ILE A 54 -5.14 19.49 24.19
CA ILE A 54 -4.65 18.51 23.21
C ILE A 54 -5.74 17.46 23.06
N LYS A 55 -6.13 17.22 21.83
CA LYS A 55 -7.10 16.20 21.43
C LYS A 55 -6.33 15.08 20.74
N THR A 56 -6.49 13.86 21.24
CA THR A 56 -5.84 12.69 20.69
C THR A 56 -6.88 11.66 20.29
N ARG A 57 -6.78 11.16 19.06
CA ARG A 57 -7.62 10.10 18.51
C ARG A 57 -6.74 8.91 18.17
N CYS A 58 -7.10 7.74 18.66
CA CYS A 58 -6.35 6.51 18.40
C CYS A 58 -7.28 5.45 17.81
N ASP A 59 -6.71 4.61 16.96
CA ASP A 59 -7.34 3.43 16.40
C ASP A 59 -6.55 2.20 16.82
N ASN A 60 -7.21 1.21 17.45
CA ASN A 60 -6.62 -0.09 17.81
C ASN A 60 -7.64 -1.20 17.59
N GLY A 61 -7.32 -2.19 16.76
CA GLY A 61 -8.19 -3.31 16.44
C GLY A 61 -9.54 -2.91 15.84
N GLY A 62 -9.58 -1.81 15.07
CA GLY A 62 -10.81 -1.24 14.51
C GLY A 62 -11.68 -0.46 15.50
N ARG A 63 -11.20 -0.23 16.73
CA ARG A 63 -11.85 0.66 17.71
C ARG A 63 -11.21 2.03 17.66
N THR A 64 -12.03 3.03 17.37
CA THR A 64 -11.63 4.43 17.46
C THR A 64 -12.05 5.00 18.82
N ALA A 65 -11.13 5.65 19.51
CA ALA A 65 -11.47 6.47 20.67
C ALA A 65 -10.76 7.83 20.62
N THR A 66 -11.37 8.84 21.23
CA THR A 66 -10.84 10.20 21.30
C THR A 66 -10.90 10.70 22.73
N VAL A 67 -9.80 11.29 23.19
CA VAL A 67 -9.73 11.99 24.48
C VAL A 67 -9.24 13.41 24.24
N SER A 68 -9.61 14.31 25.15
CA SER A 68 -9.11 15.67 25.13
C SER A 68 -8.72 16.07 26.53
N HIS A 69 -7.47 16.50 26.72
CA HIS A 69 -6.95 16.95 28.00
C HIS A 69 -6.47 18.41 27.91
N PRO A 70 -6.64 19.22 28.97
CA PRO A 70 -6.02 20.53 29.04
C PRO A 70 -4.49 20.43 28.89
N ILE A 71 -3.89 21.37 28.18
CA ILE A 71 -2.44 21.46 28.03
C ILE A 71 -1.74 21.52 29.41
N SER A 72 -2.33 22.21 30.38
CA SER A 72 -1.82 22.29 31.76
C SER A 72 -1.75 20.93 32.46
N GLN A 73 -2.70 20.02 32.19
CA GLN A 73 -2.72 18.69 32.79
C GLN A 73 -1.60 17.81 32.23
N ILE A 74 -1.51 17.75 30.90
CA ILE A 74 -0.50 16.94 30.18
C ILE A 74 0.92 17.47 30.45
N GLY A 75 1.04 18.77 30.72
CA GLY A 75 2.29 19.42 31.11
C GLY A 75 2.75 19.14 32.55
N THR A 76 1.90 18.53 33.38
CA THR A 76 2.20 18.25 34.79
C THR A 76 2.58 16.79 35.01
N ALA A 77 1.90 15.86 34.35
CA ALA A 77 2.14 14.43 34.46
C ALA A 77 1.75 13.71 33.15
N PRO A 78 2.29 12.51 32.90
CA PRO A 78 1.81 11.65 31.82
C PRO A 78 0.30 11.40 31.94
N VAL A 79 -0.39 11.41 30.81
CA VAL A 79 -1.81 11.04 30.72
C VAL A 79 -1.98 9.89 29.74
N ASP A 80 -2.96 9.03 30.01
CA ASP A 80 -3.27 7.91 29.13
C ASP A 80 -3.79 8.39 27.77
N LEU A 81 -3.36 7.69 26.72
CA LEU A 81 -3.99 7.75 25.42
C LEU A 81 -5.35 7.04 25.44
N PRO A 82 -6.27 7.38 24.50
CA PRO A 82 -7.49 6.64 24.29
C PRO A 82 -7.23 5.13 24.19
N ILE A 83 -8.17 4.30 24.65
CA ILE A 83 -8.08 2.82 24.56
C ILE A 83 -6.78 2.23 25.15
N SER A 84 -6.09 2.99 26.01
CA SER A 84 -4.92 2.57 26.78
C SER A 84 -3.77 2.02 25.93
N VAL A 85 -3.64 2.52 24.69
CA VAL A 85 -2.56 2.16 23.75
C VAL A 85 -1.19 2.71 24.14
N GLY A 86 -1.15 3.57 25.16
CA GLY A 86 0.06 4.23 25.59
C GLY A 86 -0.22 5.44 26.46
N THR A 87 0.79 6.30 26.60
CA THR A 87 0.74 7.54 27.38
C THR A 87 1.28 8.72 26.58
N SER A 88 0.93 9.93 27.00
CA SER A 88 1.45 11.18 26.45
C SER A 88 1.84 12.16 27.55
N GLN A 89 2.93 12.90 27.35
CA GLN A 89 3.41 13.92 28.28
C GLN A 89 3.97 15.13 27.54
N LEU A 90 3.62 16.33 28.00
CA LEU A 90 4.09 17.58 27.42
C LEU A 90 5.21 18.13 28.29
N ASN A 91 6.35 18.41 27.67
CA ASN A 91 7.48 19.06 28.33
C ASN A 91 7.68 20.45 27.74
N TRP A 92 7.59 21.48 28.58
CA TRP A 92 7.86 22.85 28.16
C TRP A 92 9.35 23.07 27.94
N ILE A 93 9.70 23.69 26.81
CA ILE A 93 11.11 23.99 26.49
C ILE A 93 11.46 25.46 26.65
N ASN A 94 10.48 26.30 27.03
CA ASN A 94 10.71 27.70 27.36
C ASN A 94 10.00 28.09 28.67
N SER A 95 10.56 29.05 29.40
CA SER A 95 10.02 29.51 30.70
C SER A 95 8.64 30.17 30.61
N LYS A 96 8.25 30.65 29.44
CA LYS A 96 6.93 31.26 29.20
C LYS A 96 5.83 30.23 28.91
N HIS A 97 6.15 28.93 28.83
CA HIS A 97 5.23 27.84 28.51
C HIS A 97 4.40 28.11 27.23
N THR A 98 5.09 28.58 26.18
CA THR A 98 4.47 28.82 24.86
C THR A 98 4.97 27.84 23.80
N LEU A 99 6.00 27.07 24.12
CA LEU A 99 6.58 26.05 23.24
C LEU A 99 6.96 24.82 24.07
N GLY A 100 6.54 23.65 23.60
CA GLY A 100 6.81 22.39 24.27
C GLY A 100 6.90 21.23 23.31
N VAL A 101 7.39 20.10 23.82
CA VAL A 101 7.49 18.83 23.11
C VAL A 101 6.49 17.87 23.73
N LEU A 102 5.56 17.37 22.93
CA LEU A 102 4.66 16.30 23.32
C LEU A 102 5.32 14.95 22.99
N THR A 103 5.67 14.20 24.01
CA THR A 103 6.20 12.84 23.87
C THR A 103 5.04 11.86 23.97
N ILE A 104 4.97 10.93 23.02
CA ILE A 104 3.99 9.83 23.00
C ILE A 104 4.76 8.52 23.15
N ASN A 105 4.33 7.68 24.09
CA ASN A 105 4.92 6.37 24.32
C ASN A 105 3.84 5.29 24.16
N TYR A 106 3.96 4.45 23.15
CA TYR A 106 3.05 3.33 22.88
C TYR A 106 3.47 2.09 23.68
N HIS A 107 2.49 1.29 24.10
CA HIS A 107 2.71 0.02 24.79
C HIS A 107 3.03 -1.12 23.82
#